data_AF-A0A1G8I2C3-F1
#
_entry.id   AF-A0A1G8I2C3-F1
#
_cell.length_a   1.000
_cell.length_b   1.000
_cell.length_c   1.000
_cell.angle_alpha   90.00
_cell.angle_beta   90.00
_cell.angle_gamma   90.00
#
_symmetry.space_group_name_H-M   'P 1'
#
loop_
_entity.id
_entity.type
_entity.pdbx_description
1 polymer ?
#
loop_
_entity_poly.entity_id
_entity_poly.type
_entity_poly.pdbx_seq_one_letter_code
_entity_poly.pdbx_strand_id
1 'polypeptide(L)'
;MYFPEFIDYYFNLPPEAKARVDKQLRGTNYSSADEDVINALYVRIHEEKLQGKQRIHILNNIAIEQAQVNASGHVQLELKEVNQLRHSTLELDALVLATGFKDIAAKENSELYPPLLAPYHHRFRADAHGALVVNRDYSVTSLDVLPAVFLNGLCESSHGLGDAGSFSLISLRVEHILSALETRLAQVEAAHALA
;
A
#
# COMPACT_ATOMS: atom_id res chain seq x y z
N MET A 1 -6.20 -12.27 -9.53
CA MET A 1 -5.53 -11.69 -8.36
C MET A 1 -6.40 -11.74 -7.11
N TYR A 2 -7.70 -11.47 -7.18
CA TYR A 2 -8.59 -11.45 -6.00
C TYR A 2 -9.13 -12.84 -5.57
N PHE A 3 -8.43 -13.92 -5.91
CA PHE A 3 -8.81 -15.30 -5.59
C PHE A 3 -7.83 -15.88 -4.56
N PRO A 4 -8.28 -16.73 -3.63
CA PRO A 4 -7.39 -17.30 -2.60
C PRO A 4 -6.17 -18.04 -3.17
N GLU A 5 -6.30 -18.73 -4.29
CA GLU A 5 -5.19 -19.45 -4.93
C GLU A 5 -4.10 -18.50 -5.44
N PHE A 6 -4.47 -17.26 -5.76
CA PHE A 6 -3.50 -16.23 -6.13
C PHE A 6 -2.66 -15.77 -4.93
N ILE A 7 -3.25 -15.70 -3.73
CA ILE A 7 -2.51 -15.37 -2.51
C ILE A 7 -1.47 -16.46 -2.26
N ASP A 8 -1.86 -17.73 -2.36
CA ASP A 8 -0.92 -18.85 -2.21
C ASP A 8 0.18 -18.84 -3.26
N TYR A 9 -0.18 -18.60 -4.51
CA TYR A 9 0.79 -18.45 -5.59
C TYR A 9 1.78 -17.32 -5.28
N TYR A 10 1.28 -16.12 -4.97
CA TYR A 10 2.10 -14.93 -4.74
C TYR A 10 2.97 -15.08 -3.50
N PHE A 11 2.42 -15.55 -2.39
CA PHE A 11 3.11 -15.67 -1.11
C PHE A 11 4.40 -16.48 -1.24
N ASN A 12 4.33 -17.59 -2.00
CA ASN A 12 5.43 -18.53 -2.22
C ASN A 12 6.46 -18.07 -3.28
N LEU A 13 6.24 -16.94 -3.97
CA LEU A 13 7.19 -16.43 -4.94
C LEU A 13 8.45 -15.85 -4.27
N PRO A 14 9.64 -16.04 -4.88
CA PRO A 14 10.82 -15.30 -4.47
C PRO A 14 10.69 -13.79 -4.79
N PRO A 15 11.45 -12.92 -4.12
CA PRO A 15 11.30 -11.45 -4.23
C PRO A 15 11.33 -10.93 -5.67
N GLU A 16 12.23 -11.44 -6.52
CA GLU A 16 12.33 -11.02 -7.91
C GLU A 16 11.12 -11.42 -8.75
N ALA A 17 10.44 -12.53 -8.39
CA ALA A 17 9.20 -12.94 -9.04
C ALA A 17 8.01 -12.11 -8.56
N LYS A 18 7.93 -11.79 -7.27
CA LYS A 18 6.93 -10.84 -6.73
C LYS A 18 7.02 -9.50 -7.45
N ALA A 19 8.23 -8.94 -7.60
CA ALA A 19 8.45 -7.68 -8.30
C ALA A 19 7.96 -7.71 -9.77
N ARG A 20 8.09 -8.84 -10.47
CA ARG A 20 7.56 -9.00 -11.83
C ARG A 20 6.02 -9.01 -11.84
N VAL A 21 5.41 -9.75 -10.93
CA VAL A 21 3.95 -9.82 -10.79
C VAL A 21 3.39 -8.44 -10.41
N ASP A 22 4.02 -7.73 -9.47
CA ASP A 22 3.63 -6.37 -9.08
C ASP A 22 3.66 -5.40 -10.25
N LYS A 23 4.70 -5.49 -11.09
CA LYS A 23 4.81 -4.66 -12.30
C LYS A 23 3.67 -4.95 -13.29
N GLN A 24 3.31 -6.21 -13.45
CA GLN A 24 2.22 -6.63 -14.34
C GLN A 24 0.85 -6.17 -13.83
N LEU A 25 0.63 -6.22 -12.51
CA LEU A 25 -0.65 -5.92 -11.89
C LEU A 25 -0.83 -4.47 -11.46
N ARG A 26 0.22 -3.63 -11.56
CA ARG A 26 0.16 -2.23 -11.12
C ARG A 26 -1.11 -1.51 -11.61
N GLY A 27 -1.41 -1.62 -12.91
CA GLY A 27 -2.55 -0.94 -13.54
C GLY A 27 -3.94 -1.51 -13.22
N THR A 28 -4.09 -2.52 -12.36
CA THR A 28 -5.38 -3.18 -12.11
C THR A 28 -6.04 -2.76 -10.79
N ASN A 29 -5.42 -1.86 -10.03
CA ASN A 29 -5.94 -1.42 -8.74
C ASN A 29 -5.73 0.10 -8.55
N TYR A 30 -5.33 0.55 -7.36
CA TYR A 30 -5.26 1.97 -6.96
C TYR A 30 -4.35 2.89 -7.78
N SER A 31 -3.58 2.39 -8.75
CA SER A 31 -2.85 3.26 -9.70
C SER A 31 -3.67 3.62 -10.94
N SER A 32 -4.92 3.19 -11.02
CA SER A 32 -5.84 3.40 -12.13
C SER A 32 -7.14 3.98 -11.60
N ALA A 33 -7.85 4.71 -12.46
CA ALA A 33 -9.20 5.17 -12.19
C ALA A 33 -10.21 4.32 -12.98
N ASP A 34 -11.43 4.23 -12.44
CA ASP A 34 -12.55 3.57 -13.12
C ASP A 34 -12.86 4.26 -14.46
N GLU A 35 -13.27 3.48 -15.46
CA GLU A 35 -13.59 3.97 -16.80
C GLU A 35 -14.67 5.05 -16.76
N ASP A 36 -15.71 4.87 -15.96
CA ASP A 36 -16.83 5.81 -15.87
C ASP A 36 -16.35 7.17 -15.31
N VAL A 37 -15.41 7.14 -14.37
CA VAL A 37 -14.81 8.35 -13.77
C VAL A 37 -13.92 9.06 -14.79
N ILE A 38 -13.10 8.32 -15.52
CA ILE A 38 -12.25 8.86 -16.59
C ILE A 38 -13.10 9.51 -17.68
N ASN A 39 -14.16 8.82 -18.11
CA ASN A 39 -15.07 9.32 -19.12
C ASN A 39 -15.79 10.61 -18.67
N ALA A 40 -16.31 10.62 -17.44
CA ALA A 40 -16.95 11.80 -16.86
C ALA A 40 -15.98 13.01 -16.82
N LEU A 41 -14.73 12.79 -16.39
CA LEU A 41 -13.71 13.84 -16.37
C LEU A 41 -13.38 14.34 -17.78
N TYR A 42 -13.22 13.43 -18.75
CA TYR A 42 -12.93 13.78 -20.15
C TYR A 42 -14.04 14.64 -20.76
N VAL A 43 -15.30 14.20 -20.64
CA VAL A 43 -16.46 14.95 -21.12
C VAL A 43 -16.48 16.36 -20.51
N ARG A 44 -16.23 16.46 -19.19
CA ARG A 44 -16.21 17.76 -18.52
C ARG A 44 -15.13 18.70 -19.07
N ILE A 45 -13.91 18.20 -19.26
CA ILE A 45 -12.80 18.98 -19.84
C ILE A 45 -13.16 19.44 -21.27
N HIS A 46 -13.78 18.57 -22.05
CA HIS A 46 -14.18 18.88 -23.42
C HIS A 46 -15.24 19.99 -23.48
N GLU A 47 -16.28 19.91 -22.65
CA GLU A 47 -17.32 20.93 -22.55
C GLU A 47 -16.76 22.29 -22.12
N GLU A 48 -15.87 22.31 -21.13
CA GLU A 48 -15.21 23.53 -20.67
C GLU A 48 -14.39 24.20 -21.77
N LYS A 49 -13.74 23.40 -22.62
CA LYS A 49 -12.99 23.90 -23.78
C LYS A 49 -13.91 24.53 -24.82
N LEU A 50 -15.06 23.92 -25.13
CA LEU A 50 -16.04 24.46 -26.08
C LEU A 50 -16.65 25.80 -25.59
N GLN A 51 -16.75 25.99 -24.28
CA GLN A 51 -17.28 27.21 -23.67
C GLN A 51 -16.21 28.28 -23.42
N GLY A 52 -14.93 28.01 -23.71
CA GLY A 52 -13.82 28.91 -23.40
C GLY A 52 -13.55 29.07 -21.89
N LYS A 53 -13.94 28.09 -21.07
CA LYS A 53 -13.84 28.09 -19.59
C LYS A 53 -12.95 26.96 -19.08
N GLN A 54 -11.70 26.88 -19.54
CA GLN A 54 -10.78 25.81 -19.18
C GLN A 54 -10.28 25.97 -17.74
N ARG A 55 -10.94 25.32 -16.77
CA ARG A 55 -10.57 25.38 -15.34
C ARG A 55 -9.74 24.17 -14.90
N ILE A 56 -9.94 23.03 -15.56
CA ILE A 56 -9.23 21.79 -15.27
C ILE A 56 -7.99 21.70 -16.17
N HIS A 57 -6.82 21.53 -15.56
CA HIS A 57 -5.55 21.35 -16.25
C HIS A 57 -4.91 20.02 -15.86
N ILE A 58 -4.61 19.18 -16.85
CA ILE A 58 -3.87 17.93 -16.64
C ILE A 58 -2.42 18.15 -17.02
N LEU A 59 -1.53 18.00 -16.04
CA LEU A 59 -0.07 18.11 -16.22
C LEU A 59 0.53 16.70 -16.31
N ASN A 60 0.61 16.17 -17.53
CA ASN A 60 1.18 14.84 -17.76
C ASN A 60 2.70 14.87 -17.65
N ASN A 61 3.29 13.74 -17.24
CA ASN A 61 4.74 13.55 -17.18
C ASN A 61 5.46 14.59 -16.28
N ILE A 62 4.76 15.16 -15.30
CA ILE A 62 5.33 16.09 -14.34
C ILE A 62 5.55 15.40 -13.00
N ALA A 63 6.77 15.53 -12.45
CA ALA A 63 7.08 15.23 -11.06
C ALA A 63 7.15 16.53 -10.25
N ILE A 64 6.68 16.49 -9.01
CA ILE A 64 6.91 17.56 -8.03
C ILE A 64 8.25 17.28 -7.35
N GLU A 65 9.23 18.16 -7.50
CA GLU A 65 10.55 18.05 -6.86
C GLU A 65 10.58 18.74 -5.49
N GLN A 66 9.85 19.86 -5.35
CA GLN A 66 9.71 20.56 -4.07
C GLN A 66 8.31 21.14 -3.92
N ALA A 67 7.85 21.24 -2.67
CA ALA A 67 6.62 21.90 -2.29
C ALA A 67 6.84 22.69 -1.00
N GLN A 68 6.52 23.98 -1.01
CA GLN A 68 6.66 24.86 0.15
C GLN A 68 5.47 25.81 0.27
N VAL A 69 5.12 26.19 1.49
CA VAL A 69 4.13 27.26 1.74
C VAL A 69 4.89 28.58 1.80
N ASN A 70 4.52 29.53 0.95
CA ASN A 70 5.15 30.85 0.91
C ASN A 70 4.63 31.76 2.04
N ALA A 71 5.20 32.96 2.16
CA ALA A 71 4.82 33.92 3.20
C ALA A 71 3.36 34.42 3.10
N SER A 72 2.73 34.34 1.93
CA SER A 72 1.31 34.68 1.73
C SER A 72 0.37 33.51 1.98
N GLY A 73 0.88 32.33 2.34
CA GLY A 73 0.09 31.14 2.62
C GLY A 73 -0.28 30.28 1.40
N HIS A 74 0.23 30.61 0.20
CA HIS A 74 0.04 29.77 -0.99
C HIS A 74 1.09 28.66 -1.05
N VAL A 75 0.74 27.56 -1.71
CA VAL A 75 1.65 26.46 -2.01
C VAL A 75 2.42 26.77 -3.29
N GLN A 76 3.74 26.84 -3.20
CA GLN A 76 4.65 26.94 -4.33
C GLN A 76 5.27 25.56 -4.62
N LEU A 77 5.11 25.10 -5.85
CA LEU A 77 5.68 23.84 -6.34
C LEU A 77 6.83 24.10 -7.30
N GLU A 78 7.91 23.34 -7.14
CA GLU A 78 8.92 23.15 -8.18
C GLU A 78 8.62 21.85 -8.92
N LEU A 79 8.47 21.96 -10.23
CA LEU A 79 8.00 20.90 -11.11
C LEU A 79 9.09 20.55 -12.13
N LYS A 80 9.16 19.27 -12.49
CA LYS A 80 10.04 18.78 -13.55
C LYS A 80 9.28 17.89 -14.53
N GLU A 81 9.36 18.20 -15.82
CA GLU A 81 8.91 17.27 -16.86
C GLU A 81 9.93 16.12 -16.97
N VAL A 82 9.45 14.89 -16.77
CA VAL A 82 10.33 13.73 -16.50
C VAL A 82 11.11 13.23 -17.71
N ASN A 83 10.72 13.61 -18.94
CA ASN A 83 11.36 13.13 -20.18
C ASN A 83 12.31 14.17 -20.80
N GLN A 84 11.92 15.44 -20.77
CA GLN A 84 12.62 16.62 -21.29
C GLN A 84 13.45 17.32 -20.22
N LEU A 85 13.24 16.97 -18.94
CA LEU A 85 13.94 17.53 -17.77
C LEU A 85 13.77 19.05 -17.64
N ARG A 86 12.67 19.59 -18.18
CA ARG A 86 12.35 21.01 -18.09
C ARG A 86 11.77 21.32 -16.71
N HIS A 87 12.32 22.33 -16.05
CA HIS A 87 11.84 22.82 -14.78
C HIS A 87 10.80 23.94 -14.97
N SER A 88 9.81 23.99 -14.07
CA SER A 88 8.81 25.05 -14.00
C SER A 88 8.27 25.20 -12.59
N THR A 89 7.61 26.31 -12.29
CA THR A 89 6.97 26.54 -11.00
C THR A 89 5.45 26.65 -11.15
N LEU A 90 4.73 26.32 -10.08
CA LEU A 90 3.28 26.48 -9.99
C LEU A 90 2.91 26.97 -8.59
N GLU A 91 2.07 28.00 -8.52
CA GLU A 91 1.51 28.49 -7.27
C GLU A 91 0.03 28.07 -7.18
N LEU A 92 -0.39 27.58 -6.00
CA LEU A 92 -1.72 27.05 -5.74
C LEU A 92 -2.21 27.51 -4.36
N ASP A 93 -3.51 27.67 -4.21
CA ASP A 93 -4.12 27.95 -2.89
C ASP A 93 -4.07 26.74 -1.95
N ALA A 94 -4.08 25.53 -2.52
CA ALA A 94 -4.08 24.27 -1.77
C ALA A 94 -3.45 23.13 -2.58
N LEU A 95 -2.95 22.12 -1.87
CA LEU A 95 -2.39 20.89 -2.44
C LEU A 95 -3.04 19.65 -1.81
N VAL A 96 -3.59 18.77 -2.64
CA VAL A 96 -4.14 17.47 -2.22
C VAL A 96 -3.18 16.37 -2.67
N LEU A 97 -2.66 15.59 -1.71
CA LEU A 97 -1.76 14.47 -1.98
C LEU A 97 -2.56 13.16 -2.09
N ALA A 98 -3.03 12.84 -3.30
CA ALA A 98 -3.66 11.58 -3.61
C ALA A 98 -2.63 10.48 -3.98
N THR A 99 -1.58 10.33 -3.16
CA THR A 99 -0.39 9.50 -3.47
C THR A 99 -0.44 8.07 -2.91
N GLY A 100 -1.61 7.62 -2.43
CA GLY A 100 -1.80 6.27 -1.89
C GLY A 100 -1.28 6.08 -0.47
N PHE A 101 -0.98 4.82 -0.11
CA PHE A 101 -0.60 4.39 1.23
C PHE A 101 0.70 3.59 1.21
N LYS A 102 1.37 3.51 2.36
CA LYS A 102 2.56 2.67 2.54
C LYS A 102 2.16 1.25 2.90
N ASP A 103 2.98 0.31 2.47
CA ASP A 103 2.84 -1.13 2.74
C ASP A 103 4.06 -1.65 3.50
N ILE A 104 3.94 -2.82 4.14
CA ILE A 104 5.02 -3.41 4.95
C ILE A 104 6.04 -4.11 4.04
N ALA A 105 7.15 -3.44 3.79
CA ALA A 105 8.24 -3.95 2.96
C ALA A 105 9.52 -3.13 3.12
N ALA A 106 10.66 -3.76 2.82
CA ALA A 106 11.93 -3.07 2.67
C ALA A 106 12.11 -2.51 1.26
N LYS A 107 11.24 -1.57 0.87
CA LYS A 107 11.31 -0.86 -0.42
C LYS A 107 11.10 0.65 -0.23
N GLU A 108 11.43 1.41 -1.26
CA GLU A 108 11.20 2.85 -1.26
C GLU A 108 9.71 3.17 -1.02
N ASN A 109 9.43 4.19 -0.20
CA ASN A 109 8.09 4.60 0.20
C ASN A 109 7.24 3.52 0.91
N SER A 110 7.88 2.56 1.58
CA SER A 110 7.24 1.58 2.46
C SER A 110 7.59 1.78 3.93
N GLU A 111 6.97 0.98 4.79
CA GLU A 111 7.31 0.89 6.21
C GLU A 111 7.91 -0.49 6.49
N LEU A 112 8.91 -0.57 7.37
CA LEU A 112 9.48 -1.86 7.78
C LEU A 112 8.53 -2.62 8.72
N TYR A 113 7.75 -1.89 9.50
CA TYR A 113 6.79 -2.42 10.45
C TYR A 113 5.76 -1.33 10.80
N PRO A 114 4.55 -1.70 11.27
CA PRO A 114 3.57 -0.73 11.75
C PRO A 114 4.15 0.15 12.87
N PRO A 115 3.93 1.48 12.88
CA PRO A 115 4.47 2.38 13.90
C PRO A 115 4.13 1.98 15.34
N LEU A 116 2.96 1.35 15.55
CA LEU A 116 2.55 0.82 16.85
C LEU A 116 3.52 -0.24 17.41
N LEU A 117 4.20 -0.98 16.53
CA LEU A 117 5.17 -2.00 16.90
C LEU A 117 6.59 -1.47 17.04
N ALA A 118 6.83 -0.16 16.84
CA ALA A 118 8.19 0.40 16.89
C ALA A 118 8.99 0.03 18.16
N PRO A 119 8.42 0.05 19.38
CA PRO A 119 9.15 -0.36 20.59
C PRO A 119 9.47 -1.87 20.66
N TYR A 120 8.77 -2.69 19.89
CA TYR A 120 8.77 -4.15 20.01
C TYR A 120 9.25 -4.88 18.74
N HIS A 121 9.53 -4.17 17.65
CA HIS A 121 9.82 -4.77 16.34
C HIS A 121 10.99 -5.78 16.39
N HIS A 122 12.00 -5.51 17.21
CA HIS A 122 13.17 -6.39 17.42
C HIS A 122 12.82 -7.75 18.06
N ARG A 123 11.61 -7.90 18.61
CA ARG A 123 11.10 -9.14 19.21
C ARG A 123 10.32 -9.99 18.21
N PHE A 124 10.27 -9.58 16.95
CA PHE A 124 9.63 -10.30 15.85
C PHE A 124 10.63 -10.59 14.74
N ARG A 125 10.37 -11.66 13.98
CA ARG A 125 11.18 -12.01 12.82
C ARG A 125 11.08 -10.94 11.75
N ALA A 126 12.22 -10.46 11.28
CA ALA A 126 12.35 -9.56 10.15
C ALA A 126 13.13 -10.24 9.00
N ASP A 127 12.99 -9.70 7.79
CA ASP A 127 13.79 -10.10 6.64
C ASP A 127 15.22 -9.52 6.72
N ALA A 128 16.04 -9.81 5.70
CA ALA A 128 17.43 -9.36 5.64
C ALA A 128 17.58 -7.82 5.60
N HIS A 129 16.50 -7.09 5.36
CA HIS A 129 16.46 -5.64 5.24
C HIS A 129 15.67 -4.98 6.38
N GLY A 130 15.23 -5.77 7.38
CA GLY A 130 14.57 -5.28 8.59
C GLY A 130 13.05 -5.15 8.49
N ALA A 131 12.42 -5.55 7.38
CA ALA A 131 10.96 -5.54 7.28
C ALA A 131 10.36 -6.75 7.99
N LEU A 132 9.24 -6.53 8.68
CA LEU A 132 8.52 -7.54 9.43
C LEU A 132 8.04 -8.67 8.52
N VAL A 133 8.36 -9.92 8.87
CA VAL A 133 7.95 -11.09 8.07
C VAL A 133 6.58 -11.58 8.53
N VAL A 134 5.60 -11.38 7.66
CA VAL A 134 4.23 -11.84 7.85
C VAL A 134 4.08 -13.27 7.34
N ASN A 135 3.56 -14.17 8.17
CA ASN A 135 3.25 -15.55 7.79
C ASN A 135 1.97 -15.61 6.95
N ARG A 136 1.72 -16.77 6.33
CA ARG A 136 0.57 -16.99 5.44
C ARG A 136 -0.80 -16.87 6.13
N ASP A 137 -0.83 -17.12 7.44
CA ASP A 137 -1.97 -16.96 8.33
C ASP A 137 -2.08 -15.53 8.91
N TYR A 138 -1.31 -14.59 8.36
CA TYR A 138 -1.19 -13.20 8.79
C TYR A 138 -0.57 -13.01 10.17
N SER A 139 -0.05 -14.07 10.81
CA SER A 139 0.68 -13.94 12.08
C SER A 139 2.08 -13.38 11.86
N VAL A 140 2.63 -12.74 12.88
CA VAL A 140 4.06 -12.38 12.93
C VAL A 140 4.77 -13.27 13.94
N THR A 141 5.88 -13.88 13.52
CA THR A 141 6.64 -14.80 14.36
C THR A 141 7.40 -14.02 15.43
N SER A 142 7.05 -14.22 16.70
CA SER A 142 7.84 -13.69 17.81
C SER A 142 9.13 -14.50 17.99
N LEU A 143 10.21 -13.80 18.37
CA LEU A 143 11.49 -14.35 18.77
C LEU A 143 11.57 -14.62 20.28
N ASP A 144 10.58 -14.13 21.04
CA ASP A 144 10.47 -14.26 22.50
C ASP A 144 9.12 -14.89 22.90
N VAL A 145 8.88 -15.04 24.21
CA VAL A 145 7.56 -15.35 24.75
C VAL A 145 6.67 -14.10 24.69
N LEU A 146 5.90 -13.99 23.61
CA LEU A 146 4.90 -12.94 23.40
C LEU A 146 3.53 -13.54 23.05
N PRO A 147 2.44 -12.83 23.35
CA PRO A 147 1.13 -13.15 22.78
C PRO A 147 1.18 -13.18 21.25
N ALA A 148 0.31 -13.98 20.64
CA ALA A 148 0.19 -14.01 19.19
C ALA A 148 -0.25 -12.64 18.65
N VAL A 149 0.41 -12.18 17.59
CA VAL A 149 0.10 -10.92 16.90
C VAL A 149 -0.21 -11.24 15.44
N PHE A 150 -1.28 -10.65 14.93
CA PHE A 150 -1.76 -10.82 13.56
C PHE A 150 -1.93 -9.47 12.87
N LEU A 151 -1.66 -9.41 11.57
CA LEU A 151 -1.84 -8.22 10.74
C LEU A 151 -3.03 -8.40 9.80
N ASN A 152 -4.13 -7.72 10.10
CA ASN A 152 -5.37 -7.81 9.32
C ASN A 152 -5.43 -6.73 8.22
N GLY A 153 -4.45 -6.73 7.31
CA GLY A 153 -4.30 -5.76 6.22
C GLY A 153 -2.87 -5.23 6.07
N LEU A 154 -2.64 -4.34 5.09
CA LEU A 154 -1.31 -3.79 4.75
C LEU A 154 -0.24 -4.87 4.56
N CYS A 155 -0.62 -5.97 3.92
CA CYS A 155 0.26 -7.11 3.66
C CYS A 155 0.43 -7.35 2.15
N GLU A 156 0.28 -6.33 1.29
CA GLU A 156 0.30 -6.55 -0.18
C GLU A 156 1.66 -7.10 -0.64
N SER A 157 2.75 -6.69 -0.01
CA SER A 157 4.11 -7.17 -0.33
C SER A 157 4.34 -8.63 0.07
N SER A 158 3.51 -9.21 0.94
CA SER A 158 3.58 -10.62 1.32
C SER A 158 2.47 -11.47 0.68
N HIS A 159 1.25 -10.95 0.60
CA HIS A 159 0.02 -11.66 0.20
C HIS A 159 -0.52 -11.24 -1.19
N GLY A 160 0.12 -10.26 -1.83
CA GLY A 160 -0.21 -9.82 -3.18
C GLY A 160 -1.17 -8.64 -3.22
N LEU A 161 -1.21 -8.00 -4.40
CA LEU A 161 -2.06 -6.84 -4.66
C LEU A 161 -3.54 -7.20 -4.47
N GLY A 162 -4.25 -6.40 -3.68
CA GLY A 162 -5.66 -6.62 -3.35
C GLY A 162 -5.91 -7.15 -1.94
N ASP A 163 -4.91 -7.70 -1.26
CA ASP A 163 -5.08 -8.13 0.14
C ASP A 163 -5.42 -6.92 1.05
N ALA A 164 -4.73 -5.78 0.90
CA ALA A 164 -4.95 -4.65 1.81
C ALA A 164 -6.35 -4.02 1.72
N GLY A 165 -7.07 -4.16 0.61
CA GLY A 165 -8.28 -3.36 0.37
C GLY A 165 -9.45 -4.03 -0.34
N SER A 166 -9.31 -5.27 -0.85
CA SER A 166 -10.43 -5.94 -1.51
C SER A 166 -11.40 -6.55 -0.50
N PHE A 167 -12.65 -6.10 -0.51
CA PHE A 167 -13.74 -6.72 0.26
C PHE A 167 -13.91 -8.21 -0.05
N SER A 168 -13.56 -8.64 -1.26
CA SER A 168 -13.67 -10.06 -1.66
C SER A 168 -12.76 -10.99 -0.86
N LEU A 169 -11.69 -10.47 -0.24
CA LEU A 169 -10.69 -11.27 0.49
C LEU A 169 -10.84 -11.18 2.00
N ILE A 170 -11.65 -10.25 2.53
CA ILE A 170 -11.77 -10.03 3.97
C ILE A 170 -12.27 -11.28 4.68
N SER A 171 -13.36 -11.90 4.20
CA SER A 171 -13.93 -13.08 4.85
C SER A 171 -12.92 -14.24 4.93
N LEU A 172 -12.15 -14.46 3.86
CA LEU A 172 -11.13 -15.51 3.79
C LEU A 172 -9.95 -15.21 4.71
N ARG A 173 -9.50 -13.95 4.77
CA ARG A 173 -8.45 -13.53 5.70
C ARG A 173 -8.88 -13.71 7.15
N VAL A 174 -10.11 -13.31 7.48
CA VAL A 174 -10.66 -13.48 8.83
C VAL A 174 -10.71 -14.96 9.21
N GLU A 175 -11.12 -15.84 8.30
CA GLU A 175 -11.11 -17.30 8.53
C GLU A 175 -9.71 -17.81 8.85
N HIS A 176 -8.69 -17.42 8.07
CA HIS A 176 -7.30 -17.84 8.31
C HIS A 176 -6.76 -17.34 9.65
N ILE A 177 -7.03 -16.07 9.99
CA ILE A 177 -6.61 -15.47 11.27
C ILE A 177 -7.30 -16.18 12.44
N LEU A 178 -8.61 -16.42 12.34
CA LEU A 178 -9.38 -17.08 13.40
C LEU A 178 -8.87 -18.50 13.65
N SER A 179 -8.71 -19.30 12.59
CA SER A 179 -8.21 -20.68 12.70
C SER A 179 -6.81 -20.75 13.34
N ALA A 180 -5.92 -19.82 12.96
CA ALA A 180 -4.59 -19.73 13.55
C ALA A 180 -4.64 -19.27 15.02
N LEU A 181 -5.53 -18.34 15.37
CA LEU A 181 -5.73 -17.88 16.74
C LEU A 181 -6.26 -19.00 17.64
N GLU A 182 -7.29 -19.73 17.21
CA GLU A 182 -7.87 -20.86 17.95
C GLU A 182 -6.82 -21.94 18.23
N THR A 183 -6.02 -22.28 17.21
CA THR A 183 -4.90 -23.23 17.35
C THR A 183 -3.89 -22.78 18.41
N ARG A 184 -3.52 -21.49 18.41
CA ARG A 184 -2.58 -20.92 19.38
C ARG A 184 -3.15 -20.91 20.80
N LEU A 185 -4.43 -20.56 20.95
CA LEU A 185 -5.11 -20.55 22.25
C LEU A 185 -5.16 -21.96 22.86
N ALA A 186 -5.53 -22.96 22.07
CA ALA A 186 -5.54 -24.35 22.53
C ALA A 186 -4.14 -24.84 22.98
N GLN A 187 -3.07 -24.41 22.31
CA GLN A 187 -1.69 -24.73 22.71
C GLN A 187 -1.32 -24.08 24.05
N VAL A 188 -1.73 -22.83 24.27
CA VAL A 188 -1.49 -22.13 25.55
C VAL A 188 -2.27 -22.79 26.69
N GLU A 189 -3.54 -23.15 26.46
CA GLU A 189 -4.35 -23.86 27.45
C GLU A 189 -3.75 -25.22 27.81
N ALA A 190 -3.30 -25.99 26.82
CA ALA A 190 -2.62 -27.27 27.06
C ALA A 190 -1.32 -27.10 27.84
N ALA A 191 -0.52 -26.05 27.54
CA ALA A 191 0.71 -25.76 28.26
C ALA A 191 0.45 -25.36 29.72
N HIS A 192 -0.61 -24.59 29.98
CA HIS A 192 -1.04 -24.25 31.35
C HIS A 192 -1.60 -25.46 32.12
N ALA A 193 -2.27 -26.40 31.46
CA ALA A 193 -2.79 -27.60 32.10
C ALA A 193 -1.67 -28.60 32.51
N LEU A 194 -0.49 -28.48 31.92
CA LEU A 194 0.69 -29.32 32.18
C LEU A 194 1.68 -28.70 33.18
N ALA A 195 1.49 -27.44 33.58
CA ALA A 195 2.35 -26.68 34.48
C ALA A 195 1.80 -26.66 35.92
#